data_AF-A0A5B2VYJ1-F1
#
_entry.id   AF-A0A5B2VYJ1-F1
#
_cell.length_a   1.000
_cell.length_b   1.000
_cell.length_c   1.000
_cell.angle_alpha   90.00
_cell.angle_beta   90.00
_cell.angle_gamma   90.00
#
_symmetry.space_group_name_H-M   'P 1'
#
loop_
_entity.id
_entity.type
_entity.pdbx_description
1 polymer ?
#
loop_
_entity_poly.entity_id
_entity_poly.type
_entity_poly.pdbx_seq_one_letter_code
_entity_poly.pdbx_strand_id
1 'polypeptide(L)'
;MKILKLHPLMTISLLQMQFQRLLSCNVTVYVHNSLGNAFDTLREAGFPADTLVEYPIDETLSLREFEEELEEQFNFSLELCNKKDNKPFTNKSMHLFQLIAASNGREDIGHQLDITLDMLLNNRQAPPGFTC
;
A
#
# COMPACT_ATOMS: atom_id res chain seq x y z
N MET A 1 10.02 14.42 0.95
CA MET A 1 10.28 13.24 0.10
C MET A 1 9.65 12.02 0.75
N LYS A 2 8.92 11.24 -0.02
CA LYS A 2 8.30 9.98 0.44
C LYS A 2 9.16 8.82 0.00
N ILE A 3 9.28 7.82 0.86
CA ILE A 3 10.14 6.65 0.63
C ILE A 3 9.25 5.42 0.76
N LEU A 4 9.12 4.69 -0.34
CA LEU A 4 8.49 3.37 -0.38
C LEU A 4 9.50 2.36 0.14
N LYS A 5 9.12 1.55 1.13
CA LYS A 5 10.02 0.54 1.71
C LYS A 5 9.50 -0.84 1.37
N LEU A 6 10.23 -1.56 0.55
CA LEU A 6 9.85 -2.87 0.03
C LEU A 6 10.74 -3.94 0.67
N HIS A 7 10.13 -4.93 1.30
CA HIS A 7 10.84 -6.05 1.89
C HIS A 7 10.31 -7.35 1.26
N PRO A 8 11.16 -8.35 0.94
CA PRO A 8 10.68 -9.58 0.28
C PRO A 8 9.60 -10.33 1.07
N LEU A 9 9.68 -10.29 2.41
CA LEU A 9 8.67 -10.90 3.31
C LEU A 9 7.44 -10.02 3.58
N MET A 10 7.37 -8.82 2.99
CA MET A 10 6.21 -7.95 3.11
C MET A 10 5.06 -8.55 2.30
N THR A 11 3.85 -8.52 2.84
CA THR A 11 2.67 -8.98 2.11
C THR A 11 2.14 -7.90 1.16
N ILE A 12 1.38 -8.32 0.15
CA ILE A 12 0.67 -7.41 -0.75
C ILE A 12 -0.24 -6.45 0.03
N SER A 13 -0.94 -6.93 1.08
CA SER A 13 -1.73 -6.09 1.97
C SER A 13 -0.93 -5.00 2.68
N LEU A 14 0.28 -5.31 3.16
CA LEU A 14 1.16 -4.30 3.76
C LEU A 14 1.61 -3.28 2.72
N LEU A 15 1.88 -3.71 1.48
CA LEU A 15 2.23 -2.82 0.39
C LEU A 15 1.09 -1.85 0.12
N GLN A 16 -0.14 -2.36 0.03
CA GLN A 16 -1.35 -1.56 -0.13
C GLN A 16 -1.52 -0.50 0.96
N MET A 17 -1.31 -0.88 2.23
CA MET A 17 -1.36 0.07 3.35
C MET A 17 -0.28 1.15 3.24
N GLN A 18 0.92 0.79 2.79
CA GLN A 18 2.02 1.74 2.60
C GLN A 18 1.67 2.76 1.50
N PHE A 19 1.12 2.31 0.38
CA PHE A 19 0.60 3.18 -0.69
C PHE A 19 -0.50 4.11 -0.22
N GLN A 20 -1.46 3.58 0.55
CA GLN A 20 -2.53 4.37 1.12
C GLN A 20 -2.01 5.47 2.06
N ARG A 21 -0.96 5.18 2.83
CA ARG A 21 -0.35 6.15 3.75
C ARG A 21 0.52 7.19 3.03
N LEU A 22 1.26 6.79 2.00
CA LEU A 22 2.19 7.67 1.30
C LEU A 22 1.47 8.52 0.26
N LEU A 23 0.58 7.92 -0.54
CA LEU A 23 -0.02 8.55 -1.72
C LEU A 23 -1.52 8.80 -1.59
N SER A 24 -2.14 8.42 -0.47
CA SER A 24 -3.59 8.56 -0.24
C SER A 24 -4.45 7.91 -1.32
N CYS A 25 -3.93 6.87 -1.97
CA CYS A 25 -4.62 6.06 -2.97
C CYS A 25 -4.51 4.57 -2.60
N ASN A 26 -5.42 3.78 -3.15
CA ASN A 26 -5.34 2.34 -3.04
C ASN A 26 -4.52 1.80 -4.21
N VAL A 27 -4.05 0.56 -4.12
CA VAL A 27 -3.29 -0.08 -5.19
C VAL A 27 -3.74 -1.52 -5.35
N THR A 28 -3.87 -1.96 -6.59
CA THR A 28 -4.09 -3.37 -6.93
C THR A 28 -2.78 -3.93 -7.45
N VAL A 29 -2.34 -5.04 -6.88
CA VAL A 29 -1.12 -5.73 -7.32
C VAL A 29 -1.53 -6.94 -8.14
N TYR A 30 -0.85 -7.14 -9.26
CA TYR A 30 -1.06 -8.28 -10.15
C TYR A 30 0.19 -9.16 -10.16
N VAL A 31 -0.01 -10.45 -9.96
CA VAL A 31 1.03 -11.48 -10.00
C VAL A 31 0.69 -12.42 -11.15
N HIS A 32 1.58 -12.54 -12.12
CA HIS A 32 1.38 -13.39 -13.31
C HIS A 32 0.02 -13.16 -14.02
N ASN A 33 -0.34 -11.89 -14.28
CA ASN A 33 -1.61 -11.48 -14.91
C ASN A 33 -2.88 -11.85 -14.12
N SER A 34 -2.75 -12.20 -12.84
CA SER A 34 -3.86 -12.47 -11.93
C SER A 34 -3.81 -11.52 -10.74
N LEU A 35 -4.96 -11.25 -10.14
CA LEU A 35 -5.02 -10.38 -8.97
C LEU A 35 -4.27 -11.05 -7.81
N GLY A 36 -3.23 -10.39 -7.30
CA GLY A 36 -2.38 -10.94 -6.25
C GLY A 36 -3.14 -11.11 -4.94
N ASN A 37 -2.93 -12.22 -4.25
CA ASN A 37 -3.59 -12.44 -2.97
C ASN A 37 -2.99 -11.53 -1.90
N ALA A 38 -3.85 -10.89 -1.09
CA ALA A 38 -3.43 -9.94 -0.07
C ALA A 38 -2.44 -10.52 0.97
N PHE A 39 -2.42 -11.84 1.14
CA PHE A 39 -1.52 -12.55 2.04
C PHE A 39 -0.21 -13.01 1.39
N ASP A 40 -0.13 -13.00 0.06
CA ASP A 40 1.10 -13.37 -0.65
C ASP A 40 2.18 -12.33 -0.35
N THR A 41 3.41 -12.80 -0.30
CA THR A 41 4.59 -11.98 -0.09
C THR A 41 5.06 -11.34 -1.39
N LEU A 42 5.76 -10.21 -1.30
CA LEU A 42 6.40 -9.59 -2.47
C LEU A 42 7.36 -10.56 -3.15
N ARG A 43 8.03 -11.42 -2.38
CA ARG A 43 8.87 -12.50 -2.94
C ARG A 43 8.08 -13.46 -3.83
N GLU A 44 6.90 -13.89 -3.39
CA GLU A 44 6.00 -14.74 -4.20
C GLU A 44 5.44 -13.99 -5.42
N ALA A 45 5.31 -12.66 -5.31
CA ALA A 45 4.91 -11.79 -6.42
C ALA A 45 6.01 -11.58 -7.48
N GLY A 46 7.25 -12.03 -7.23
CA GLY A 46 8.37 -11.89 -8.18
C GLY A 46 9.39 -10.81 -7.81
N PHE A 47 9.29 -10.21 -6.61
CA PHE A 47 10.22 -9.18 -6.14
C PHE A 47 11.68 -9.69 -6.15
N PRO A 48 12.58 -9.04 -6.89
CA PRO A 48 13.90 -9.59 -7.19
C PRO A 48 14.91 -9.44 -6.03
N ALA A 49 14.65 -8.58 -5.05
CA ALA A 49 15.61 -8.29 -3.99
C ALA A 49 15.42 -9.18 -2.75
N ASP A 50 16.51 -9.74 -2.24
CA ASP A 50 16.54 -10.54 -1.01
C ASP A 50 16.59 -9.68 0.28
N THR A 51 16.67 -8.36 0.15
CA THR A 51 16.78 -7.41 1.27
C THR A 51 15.80 -6.26 1.17
N LEU A 52 15.68 -5.47 2.25
CA LEU A 52 14.91 -4.23 2.26
C LEU A 52 15.43 -3.26 1.19
N VAL A 53 14.53 -2.77 0.34
CA VAL A 53 14.79 -1.72 -0.65
C VAL A 53 14.05 -0.46 -0.23
N GLU A 54 14.77 0.66 -0.17
CA GLU A 54 14.18 1.98 0.04
C GLU A 54 14.13 2.71 -1.30
N TYR A 55 12.91 2.88 -1.82
CA TYR A 55 12.64 3.50 -3.11
C TYR A 55 12.09 4.92 -2.91
N PRO A 56 12.84 5.98 -3.29
CA PRO A 56 12.32 7.34 -3.20
C PRO A 56 11.24 7.54 -4.26
N ILE A 57 10.04 7.95 -3.83
CA ILE A 57 8.93 8.24 -4.75
C ILE A 57 9.15 9.62 -5.35
N ASP A 58 9.22 9.68 -6.68
CA ASP A 58 9.15 10.94 -7.42
C ASP A 58 7.68 11.35 -7.63
N GLU A 59 7.23 12.33 -6.86
CA GLU A 59 5.84 12.80 -6.93
C GLU A 59 5.52 13.56 -8.22
N THR A 60 6.54 13.92 -9.02
CA THR A 60 6.38 14.61 -10.31
C THR A 60 6.02 13.68 -11.45
N LEU A 61 6.12 12.36 -11.26
CA LEU A 61 5.73 11.37 -12.26
C LEU A 61 4.21 11.30 -12.42
N SER A 62 3.78 11.00 -13.65
CA SER A 62 2.39 10.62 -13.90
C SER A 62 2.09 9.23 -13.33
N LEU A 63 0.80 8.94 -13.09
CA LEU A 63 0.39 7.62 -12.58
C LEU A 63 0.88 6.50 -13.48
N ARG A 64 0.80 6.71 -14.80
CA ARG A 64 1.28 5.75 -15.80
C ARG A 64 2.78 5.50 -15.65
N GLU A 65 3.58 6.57 -15.67
CA GLU A 65 5.04 6.45 -15.58
C GLU A 65 5.46 5.75 -14.29
N PHE A 66 4.80 6.09 -13.19
CA PHE A 66 5.09 5.49 -11.89
C PHE A 66 4.71 3.99 -11.84
N GLU A 67 3.58 3.59 -12.41
CA GLU A 67 3.20 2.17 -12.52
C GLU A 67 4.21 1.39 -13.38
N GLU A 68 4.58 1.93 -14.54
CA GLU A 68 5.56 1.33 -15.45
C GLU A 68 6.96 1.21 -14.80
N GLU A 69 7.40 2.25 -14.09
CA GLU A 69 8.70 2.29 -13.40
C GLU A 69 8.79 1.25 -12.28
N LEU A 70 7.73 1.09 -11.48
CA LEU A 70 7.70 0.07 -10.43
C LEU A 70 7.64 -1.34 -10.99
N GLU A 71 6.91 -1.55 -12.09
CA GLU A 71 6.84 -2.84 -12.76
C GLU A 71 8.21 -3.25 -13.33
N GLU A 72 8.93 -2.31 -13.96
CA GLU A 72 10.28 -2.54 -14.49
C GLU A 72 11.30 -2.80 -13.37
N GLN A 73 11.21 -2.09 -12.25
CA GLN A 73 12.15 -2.25 -11.13
C GLN A 73 11.90 -3.52 -10.31
N PHE A 74 10.64 -3.91 -10.11
CA PHE A 74 10.26 -4.90 -9.11
C PHE A 74 9.61 -6.17 -9.66
N ASN A 75 9.46 -6.29 -10.98
CA ASN A 75 8.90 -7.47 -11.68
C ASN A 75 7.48 -7.87 -11.29
N PHE A 76 6.71 -6.95 -10.68
CA PHE A 76 5.28 -7.14 -10.43
C PHE A 76 4.51 -5.94 -10.97
N SER A 77 3.38 -6.20 -11.61
CA SER A 77 2.53 -5.14 -12.14
C SER A 77 1.61 -4.61 -11.05
N LEU A 78 1.35 -3.31 -11.04
CA LEU A 78 0.43 -2.69 -10.09
C LEU A 78 -0.38 -1.58 -10.75
N GLU A 79 -1.58 -1.34 -10.21
CA GLU A 79 -2.44 -0.25 -10.65
C GLU A 79 -2.85 0.62 -9.47
N LEU A 80 -2.66 1.93 -9.61
CA LEU A 80 -3.15 2.92 -8.67
C LEU A 80 -4.66 3.08 -8.83
N CYS A 81 -5.35 2.96 -7.71
CA CYS A 81 -6.79 2.98 -7.59
C CYS A 81 -7.25 4.17 -6.74
N ASN A 82 -8.42 4.70 -7.10
CA ASN A 82 -9.07 5.73 -6.30
C ASN A 82 -9.44 5.16 -4.92
N LYS A 83 -9.13 5.93 -3.88
CA LYS A 83 -9.43 5.60 -2.49
C LYS A 83 -10.92 5.35 -2.23
N LYS A 84 -11.82 6.05 -2.94
CA LYS A 84 -13.28 5.97 -2.70
C LYS A 84 -13.93 4.75 -3.36
N ASP A 85 -13.54 4.46 -4.59
CA ASP A 85 -14.24 3.48 -5.44
C ASP A 85 -13.46 2.18 -5.63
N ASN A 86 -12.20 2.09 -5.16
CA ASN A 86 -11.28 0.97 -5.45
C ASN A 86 -11.11 0.67 -6.93
N LYS A 87 -11.47 1.62 -7.80
CA LYS A 87 -11.32 1.51 -9.25
C LYS A 87 -10.00 2.14 -9.69
N PRO A 88 -9.31 1.57 -10.70
CA PRO A 88 -8.10 2.16 -11.25
C PRO A 88 -8.39 3.58 -11.75
N PHE A 89 -7.42 4.49 -11.60
CA PHE A 89 -7.56 5.84 -12.12
C PHE A 89 -7.70 5.80 -13.65
N THR A 90 -8.81 6.31 -14.17
CA THR A 90 -9.04 6.42 -15.62
C THR A 90 -8.11 7.45 -16.26
N ASN A 91 -7.75 8.50 -15.52
CA ASN A 91 -6.80 9.50 -15.95
C ASN A 91 -5.39 9.17 -15.46
N LYS A 92 -4.66 8.38 -16.25
CA LYS A 92 -3.29 7.95 -15.94
C LYS A 92 -2.22 9.04 -16.19
N SER A 93 -2.58 10.18 -16.80
CA SER A 93 -1.67 11.33 -16.98
C SER A 93 -1.70 12.32 -15.81
N MET A 94 -2.51 12.05 -14.78
CA MET A 94 -2.41 12.79 -13.52
C MET A 94 -1.07 12.55 -12.86
N HIS A 95 -0.53 13.56 -12.21
CA HIS A 95 0.70 13.42 -11.45
C HIS A 95 0.42 13.01 -10.01
N LEU A 96 1.34 12.27 -9.40
CA LEU A 96 1.20 11.79 -8.02
C LEU A 96 0.98 12.93 -7.02
N PHE A 97 1.68 14.07 -7.17
CA PHE A 97 1.48 15.24 -6.31
C PHE A 97 0.04 15.78 -6.32
N GLN A 98 -0.70 15.61 -7.42
CA GLN A 98 -2.09 16.05 -7.54
C GLN A 98 -3.02 15.17 -6.72
N LEU A 99 -2.76 13.87 -6.63
CA LEU A 99 -3.52 12.95 -5.77
C LEU A 99 -3.39 13.32 -4.30
N ILE A 100 -2.16 13.62 -3.87
CA ILE A 100 -1.82 13.97 -2.50
C ILE A 100 -2.45 15.33 -2.10
N ALA A 101 -2.42 16.30 -3.02
CA ALA A 101 -3.06 17.59 -2.79
C ALA A 101 -4.59 17.45 -2.68
N ALA A 102 -5.21 16.61 -3.51
CA ALA A 102 -6.65 16.37 -3.47
C ALA A 102 -7.10 15.66 -2.18
N SER A 103 -6.28 14.76 -1.63
CA SER A 103 -6.59 14.07 -0.36
C SER A 103 -6.48 14.95 0.88
N ASN A 104 -5.65 15.99 0.85
CA ASN A 104 -5.50 16.91 1.99
C ASN A 104 -6.63 17.93 2.12
N GLY A 105 -7.51 18.05 1.11
CA GLY A 105 -8.52 19.11 1.04
C GLY A 105 -9.85 18.81 1.72
N ARG A 106 -10.18 17.55 2.02
CA ARG A 106 -11.45 17.12 2.65
C ARG A 106 -11.31 15.64 3.04
N GLU A 107 -11.81 15.28 4.23
CA GLU A 107 -12.09 13.90 4.73
C GLU A 107 -11.06 13.30 5.73
N ASP A 108 -11.18 13.74 6.99
CA ASP A 108 -11.59 12.91 8.15
C ASP A 108 -11.32 11.39 8.09
N ILE A 109 -10.04 10.97 8.00
CA ILE A 109 -9.64 9.54 8.07
C ILE A 109 -8.55 9.33 9.14
N GLY A 110 -8.50 10.24 10.12
CA GLY A 110 -7.75 10.03 11.37
C GLY A 110 -8.51 9.21 12.40
N HIS A 111 -9.83 9.05 12.25
CA HIS A 111 -10.69 8.51 13.32
C HIS A 111 -11.17 7.06 13.14
N GLN A 112 -11.08 6.46 11.94
CA GLN A 112 -11.68 5.13 11.72
C GLN A 112 -10.69 3.97 11.88
N LEU A 113 -9.39 4.17 11.61
CA LEU A 113 -8.38 3.10 11.77
C LEU A 113 -7.74 3.05 13.15
N ASP A 114 -7.76 4.17 13.89
CA ASP A 114 -7.33 4.22 15.29
C ASP A 114 -8.20 3.29 16.16
N ILE A 115 -9.51 3.25 15.89
CA ILE A 115 -10.48 2.36 16.58
C ILE A 115 -10.16 0.87 16.37
N THR A 116 -9.61 0.50 15.20
CA THR A 116 -9.34 -0.92 14.88
C THR A 116 -8.06 -1.43 15.54
N LEU A 117 -7.05 -0.56 15.70
CA LEU A 117 -5.78 -0.94 16.32
C LEU A 117 -5.87 -0.96 17.86
N ASP A 118 -6.60 -0.02 18.46
CA ASP A 118 -6.88 -0.01 19.90
C ASP A 118 -7.72 -1.22 20.34
N MET A 119 -8.69 -1.66 19.55
CA MET A 119 -9.46 -2.90 19.85
C MET A 119 -8.60 -4.16 19.80
N LEU A 120 -7.58 -4.23 18.94
CA LEU A 120 -6.65 -5.36 18.87
C LEU A 120 -5.66 -5.38 20.04
N LEU A 121 -5.23 -4.21 20.51
CA LEU A 121 -4.31 -4.10 21.65
C LEU A 121 -4.99 -4.30 23.01
N ASN A 122 -6.29 -3.97 23.11
CA ASN A 122 -7.05 -4.13 24.36
C ASN A 122 -7.52 -5.58 24.61
N ASN A 123 -7.26 -6.52 23.70
CA ASN A 123 -7.62 -7.94 23.85
C ASN A 123 -6.50 -8.81 24.44
N ARG A 124 -5.49 -8.21 25.07
CA ARG A 124 -4.55 -8.91 25.95
C ARG A 124 -5.17 -9.10 27.34
N GLN A 125 -6.28 -9.84 27.40
CA GLN A 125 -6.78 -10.37 28.67
C GLN A 125 -5.74 -11.34 29.25
N ALA A 126 -5.31 -11.05 30.48
CA ALA A 126 -4.51 -11.94 31.30
C ALA A 126 -5.22 -13.29 31.50
N PRO A 127 -4.48 -14.41 31.66
CA PRO A 127 -5.10 -15.72 31.90
C PRO A 127 -5.87 -15.72 33.22
N PRO A 128 -7.00 -16.46 33.32
CA PRO A 128 -7.72 -16.60 34.58
C PRO A 128 -6.85 -17.35 35.58
N GLY A 129 -6.53 -16.70 36.70
CA GLY A 129 -5.90 -17.36 37.84
C GLY A 129 -6.83 -18.42 38.41
N PHE A 130 -6.36 -19.67 38.47
CA PHE A 130 -6.97 -20.71 39.27
C PHE A 130 -6.80 -20.34 40.75
N THR A 131 -7.90 -20.16 41.48
CA THR A 131 -7.92 -20.17 42.94
C THR A 131 -8.43 -21.52 43.43
N CYS A 132 -7.64 -22.17 44.28
CA CYS A 132 -7.95 -23.37 45.05
C CYS A 132 -9.16 -23.20 45.98
#